data_AF-A0AAD1Z7K6-F1
#
_entry.id   AF-A0AAD1Z7K6-F1
#
_cell.length_a   1.000
_cell.length_b   1.000
_cell.length_c   1.000
_cell.angle_alpha   90.00
_cell.angle_beta   90.00
_cell.angle_gamma   90.00
#
_symmetry.space_group_name_H-M   'P 1'
#
loop_
_entity.id
_entity.type
_entity.pdbx_description
1 polymer ?
#
loop_
_entity_poly.entity_id
_entity_poly.type
_entity_poly.pdbx_seq_one_letter_code
_entity_poly.pdbx_strand_id
1 'polypeptide(L)'
;MDSNGLIVSFGDMLIDFVPTVSGLLLAEALGFLKAPGGAPANVAIAVARLGGKANFIGKLGEDELGQMLVGILKENGVSAAGIPFDKGARTALAFVTLRADGEREFMLYRNPSADMLLTPDELNLELISGVFSRD
;
A
#
# COMPACT_ATOMS: atom_id res chain seq x y z
N MET A 1 17.93 26.29 -2.43
CA MET A 1 18.03 24.93 -3.01
C MET A 1 17.18 24.05 -2.13
N ASP A 2 16.01 23.64 -2.61
CA ASP A 2 15.18 22.68 -1.87
C ASP A 2 15.88 21.32 -1.96
N SER A 3 16.72 21.02 -0.95
CA SER A 3 17.50 19.79 -0.83
C SER A 3 16.68 18.57 -0.43
N ASN A 4 15.35 18.63 -0.51
CA ASN A 4 14.51 17.48 -0.21
C ASN A 4 14.44 16.57 -1.44
N GLY A 5 15.38 15.62 -1.49
CA GLY A 5 15.39 14.53 -2.45
C GLY A 5 14.05 13.81 -2.50
N LEU A 6 13.68 13.37 -3.71
CA LEU A 6 12.45 12.61 -3.95
C LEU A 6 12.67 11.13 -3.65
N ILE A 7 11.82 10.55 -2.80
CA ILE A 7 11.72 9.10 -2.63
C ILE A 7 10.54 8.57 -3.45
N VAL A 8 10.78 7.54 -4.25
CA VAL A 8 9.72 6.81 -4.94
C VAL A 8 9.66 5.42 -4.34
N SER A 9 8.51 5.06 -3.77
CA SER A 9 8.23 3.69 -3.32
C SER A 9 7.33 3.00 -4.34
N PHE A 10 7.66 1.75 -4.64
CA PHE A 10 6.97 0.94 -5.63
C PHE A 10 6.53 -0.39 -5.04
N GLY A 11 5.27 -0.77 -5.26
CA GLY A 11 4.77 -2.10 -4.95
C GLY A 11 3.30 -2.10 -4.52
N ASP A 12 2.99 -2.87 -3.50
CA ASP A 12 1.61 -3.09 -3.05
C ASP A 12 1.10 -2.03 -2.05
N MET A 13 -0.22 -1.86 -2.09
CA MET A 13 -1.01 -1.23 -1.04
C MET A 13 -2.30 -2.03 -0.93
N LEU A 14 -2.71 -2.36 0.29
CA LEU A 14 -3.72 -3.38 0.54
C LEU A 14 -4.47 -3.10 1.84
N ILE A 15 -5.47 -3.92 2.15
CA ILE A 15 -6.15 -3.89 3.44
C ILE A 15 -5.65 -5.01 4.34
N ASP A 16 -5.09 -4.63 5.49
CA ASP A 16 -4.80 -5.54 6.58
C ASP A 16 -6.05 -5.72 7.44
N PHE A 17 -6.52 -6.96 7.59
CA PHE A 17 -7.52 -7.36 8.56
C PHE A 17 -6.80 -7.92 9.80
N VAL A 18 -6.78 -7.11 10.85
CA VAL A 18 -6.14 -7.44 12.14
C VAL A 18 -7.24 -7.87 13.12
N PRO A 19 -7.10 -9.00 13.82
CA PRO A 19 -8.14 -9.48 14.73
C PRO A 19 -8.34 -8.49 15.87
N THR A 20 -9.59 -8.35 16.28
CA THR A 20 -10.00 -7.51 17.42
C THR A 20 -9.45 -8.03 18.76
N VAL A 21 -9.07 -9.30 18.81
CA VAL A 21 -8.46 -9.97 19.95
C VAL A 21 -7.15 -10.60 19.50
N SER A 22 -6.05 -10.27 20.18
CA SER A 22 -4.72 -10.83 19.90
C SER A 22 -4.52 -12.22 20.50
N GLY A 23 -3.51 -12.94 20.03
CA GLY A 23 -3.10 -14.25 20.57
C GLY A 23 -3.87 -15.44 19.98
N LEU A 24 -4.72 -15.21 18.99
CA LEU A 24 -5.59 -16.22 18.39
C LEU A 24 -5.05 -16.71 17.05
N LEU A 25 -5.42 -17.94 16.66
CA LEU A 25 -5.28 -18.36 15.27
C LEU A 25 -6.28 -17.60 14.39
N LEU A 26 -5.98 -17.51 13.09
CA LEU A 26 -6.84 -16.78 12.17
C LEU A 26 -8.28 -17.33 12.15
N ALA A 27 -8.43 -18.65 12.15
CA ALA A 27 -9.72 -19.34 12.13
C ALA A 27 -10.55 -19.14 13.42
N GLU A 28 -9.92 -18.69 14.51
CA GLU A 28 -10.56 -18.49 15.81
C GLU A 28 -10.99 -17.02 16.03
N ALA A 29 -10.52 -16.10 15.19
CA ALA A 29 -10.83 -14.69 15.30
C ALA A 29 -12.32 -14.43 15.01
N LEU A 30 -13.01 -13.85 15.99
CA LEU A 30 -14.45 -13.52 15.88
C LEU A 30 -14.74 -12.26 15.07
N GLY A 31 -13.72 -11.43 14.83
CA GLY A 31 -13.87 -10.18 14.09
C GLY A 31 -12.55 -9.49 13.87
N PHE A 32 -12.50 -8.71 12.79
CA PHE A 32 -11.30 -8.01 12.33
C PHE A 32 -11.56 -6.50 12.18
N LEU A 33 -10.54 -5.71 12.45
CA LEU A 33 -10.47 -4.31 12.07
C LEU A 33 -9.69 -4.18 10.76
N LYS A 34 -10.23 -3.41 9.82
CA LYS A 34 -9.50 -3.04 8.61
C LYS A 34 -8.49 -1.92 8.91
N ALA A 35 -7.28 -2.06 8.39
CA ALA A 35 -6.25 -1.04 8.40
C ALA A 35 -5.61 -0.94 7.01
N PRO A 36 -5.15 0.25 6.59
CA PRO A 36 -4.30 0.35 5.40
C PRO A 36 -2.97 -0.37 5.65
N GLY A 37 -2.60 -1.24 4.72
CA GLY A 37 -1.34 -1.98 4.70
C GLY A 37 -0.53 -1.72 3.43
N GLY A 38 0.58 -2.43 3.30
CA GLY A 38 1.53 -2.29 2.18
C GLY A 38 2.82 -1.62 2.62
N ALA A 39 3.92 -2.38 2.62
CA ALA A 39 5.21 -1.88 3.07
C ALA A 39 5.71 -0.66 2.25
N PRO A 40 5.61 -0.65 0.90
CA PRO A 40 6.07 0.48 0.12
C PRO A 40 5.19 1.73 0.33
N ALA A 41 3.87 1.56 0.51
CA ALA A 41 2.97 2.66 0.84
C ALA A 41 3.31 3.29 2.21
N ASN A 42 3.60 2.46 3.21
CA ASN A 42 4.02 2.89 4.54
C ASN A 42 5.33 3.70 4.49
N VAL A 43 6.29 3.33 3.64
CA VAL A 43 7.53 4.09 3.44
C VAL A 43 7.24 5.47 2.86
N ALA A 44 6.44 5.56 1.79
CA ALA A 44 6.10 6.85 1.18
C ALA A 44 5.39 7.79 2.18
N ILE A 45 4.43 7.26 2.94
CA ILE A 45 3.71 8.00 3.99
C ILE A 45 4.67 8.46 5.09
N ALA A 46 5.59 7.60 5.54
CA ALA A 46 6.55 7.95 6.57
C ALA A 46 7.47 9.09 6.11
N VAL A 47 7.99 9.03 4.88
CA VAL A 47 8.82 10.10 4.29
C VAL A 47 8.05 11.42 4.23
N ALA A 48 6.81 11.40 3.76
CA ALA A 48 5.98 12.59 3.67
C ALA A 48 5.69 13.21 5.06
N ARG A 49 5.38 12.37 6.07
CA ARG A 49 5.16 12.80 7.46
C ARG A 49 6.41 13.42 8.11
N LEU A 50 7.59 12.99 7.70
CA LEU A 50 8.88 13.55 8.16
C LEU A 50 9.28 14.83 7.40
N GLY A 51 8.41 15.34 6.51
CA GLY A 51 8.64 16.57 5.73
C GLY A 51 9.37 16.34 4.41
N GLY A 52 9.65 15.09 4.04
CA GLY A 52 10.26 14.73 2.75
C GLY A 52 9.25 14.75 1.60
N LYS A 53 9.74 14.61 0.37
CA LYS A 53 8.91 14.43 -0.83
C LYS A 53 8.85 12.96 -1.19
N ALA A 54 7.65 12.41 -1.32
CA ALA A 54 7.46 11.00 -1.67
C ALA A 54 6.37 10.80 -2.72
N ASN A 55 6.64 9.90 -3.66
CA ASN A 55 5.65 9.33 -4.58
C ASN A 55 5.46 7.84 -4.27
N PHE A 56 4.25 7.35 -4.48
CA PHE A 56 3.94 5.93 -4.47
C PHE A 56 3.47 5.49 -5.86
N ILE A 57 3.99 4.35 -6.30
CA ILE A 57 3.59 3.69 -7.55
C ILE A 57 3.08 2.29 -7.19
N GLY A 58 1.92 1.92 -7.70
CA GLY A 58 1.28 0.62 -7.46
C GLY A 58 -0.01 0.50 -8.27
N LYS A 59 -0.79 -0.55 -8.05
CA LYS A 59 -2.10 -0.73 -8.70
C LYS A 59 -3.13 -1.20 -7.69
N LEU A 60 -4.34 -0.65 -7.77
CA LEU A 60 -5.46 -0.95 -6.88
C LEU A 60 -6.68 -1.39 -7.68
N GLY A 61 -7.61 -2.12 -7.07
CA GLY A 61 -8.87 -2.43 -7.72
C GLY A 61 -9.76 -1.20 -7.82
N GLU A 62 -10.56 -1.08 -8.88
CA GLU A 62 -11.63 -0.09 -9.01
C GLU A 62 -12.79 -0.45 -8.06
N ASP A 63 -12.51 -0.38 -6.76
CA ASP A 63 -13.40 -0.73 -5.66
C ASP A 63 -13.27 0.24 -4.48
N GLU A 64 -14.21 0.18 -3.53
CA GLU A 64 -14.28 1.11 -2.41
C GLU A 64 -13.01 1.08 -1.53
N LEU A 65 -12.36 -0.09 -1.43
CA LEU A 65 -11.12 -0.24 -0.68
C LEU A 65 -9.95 0.44 -1.40
N GLY A 66 -9.87 0.28 -2.72
CA GLY A 66 -8.88 0.98 -3.55
C GLY A 66 -9.04 2.50 -3.46
N GLN A 67 -10.28 3.01 -3.54
CA GLN A 67 -10.55 4.44 -3.39
C GLN A 67 -10.19 4.96 -1.99
N MET A 68 -10.51 4.19 -0.94
CA MET A 68 -10.11 4.49 0.44
C MET A 68 -8.58 4.61 0.56
N LEU A 69 -7.82 3.65 0.02
CA LEU A 69 -6.37 3.63 0.09
C LEU A 69 -5.73 4.83 -0.62
N VAL A 70 -6.27 5.23 -1.79
CA VAL A 70 -5.88 6.47 -2.47
C VAL A 70 -6.15 7.70 -1.62
N GLY A 71 -7.30 7.75 -0.93
CA GLY A 71 -7.62 8.82 0.02
C GLY A 71 -6.55 8.94 1.11
N ILE A 72 -6.15 7.82 1.70
CA ILE A 72 -5.14 7.77 2.76
C ILE A 72 -3.79 8.29 2.28
N LEU A 73 -3.35 7.95 1.06
CA LEU A 73 -2.12 8.52 0.51
C LEU A 73 -2.20 10.04 0.39
N LYS A 74 -3.29 10.55 -0.17
CA LYS A 74 -3.51 12.00 -0.35
C LYS A 74 -3.56 12.75 0.97
N GLU A 75 -4.26 12.22 1.97
CA GLU A 75 -4.33 12.77 3.33
C GLU A 75 -2.96 12.89 3.99
N ASN A 76 -2.02 12.01 3.62
CA ASN A 76 -0.64 12.01 4.14
C ASN A 76 0.35 12.73 3.21
N GLY A 77 -0.12 13.48 2.21
CA GLY A 77 0.74 14.27 1.31
C GLY A 77 1.50 13.44 0.27
N VAL A 78 1.10 12.19 0.03
CA VAL A 78 1.68 11.32 -1.01
C VAL A 78 0.83 11.40 -2.28
N SER A 79 1.48 11.63 -3.42
CA SER A 79 0.80 11.66 -4.71
C SER A 79 0.23 10.29 -5.09
N ALA A 80 -1.04 10.28 -5.52
CA ALA A 80 -1.71 9.09 -6.05
C ALA A 80 -1.65 8.98 -7.59
N ALA A 81 -0.90 9.86 -8.27
CA ALA A 81 -0.80 9.87 -9.73
C ALA A 81 -0.10 8.63 -10.33
N GLY A 82 0.49 7.79 -9.49
CA GLY A 82 1.17 6.54 -9.87
C GLY A 82 0.31 5.29 -9.66
N ILE A 83 -1.00 5.46 -9.50
CA ILE A 83 -1.93 4.38 -9.14
C ILE A 83 -3.04 4.27 -10.19
N PRO A 84 -2.84 3.50 -11.27
CA PRO A 84 -3.94 3.03 -12.09
C PRO A 84 -4.90 2.14 -11.28
N PHE A 85 -6.16 2.15 -11.68
CA PHE A 85 -7.20 1.26 -11.15
C PHE A 85 -7.46 0.10 -12.11
N ASP A 86 -7.52 -1.11 -11.58
CA ASP A 86 -7.88 -2.32 -12.32
C ASP A 86 -9.38 -2.62 -12.20
N LYS A 87 -10.06 -2.86 -13.32
CA LYS A 87 -11.50 -3.17 -13.35
C LYS A 87 -11.79 -4.67 -13.22
N GLY A 88 -10.81 -5.52 -13.50
CA GLY A 88 -10.93 -6.97 -13.53
C GLY A 88 -10.45 -7.66 -12.25
N ALA A 89 -9.56 -7.03 -11.50
CA ALA A 89 -9.04 -7.53 -10.23
C ALA A 89 -9.37 -6.61 -9.04
N ARG A 90 -9.48 -7.21 -7.86
CA ARG A 90 -9.77 -6.50 -6.61
C ARG A 90 -8.50 -6.00 -5.93
N THR A 91 -8.65 -4.98 -5.10
CA THR A 91 -7.65 -4.57 -4.12
C THR A 91 -7.25 -5.76 -3.24
N ALA A 92 -5.94 -5.97 -3.05
CA ALA A 92 -5.44 -7.07 -2.22
C ALA A 92 -5.91 -6.96 -0.77
N LEU A 93 -6.12 -8.11 -0.13
CA LEU A 93 -6.41 -8.21 1.29
C LEU A 93 -5.35 -9.10 1.95
N ALA A 94 -4.99 -8.78 3.18
CA ALA A 94 -4.19 -9.63 4.03
C ALA A 94 -4.93 -9.81 5.36
N PHE A 95 -5.07 -11.04 5.80
CA PHE A 95 -5.43 -11.30 7.19
C PHE A 95 -4.16 -11.53 7.98
N VAL A 96 -4.02 -10.82 9.09
CA VAL A 96 -2.80 -10.81 9.90
C VAL A 96 -3.17 -11.17 11.32
N THR A 97 -2.54 -12.19 11.90
CA THR A 97 -2.66 -12.47 13.34
C THR A 97 -1.29 -12.52 14.02
N LEU A 98 -1.28 -12.13 15.29
CA LEU A 98 -0.17 -12.35 16.20
C LEU A 98 -0.61 -13.43 17.19
N ARG A 99 -0.01 -14.61 17.06
CA ARG A 99 -0.29 -15.78 17.89
C ARG A 99 0.22 -15.55 19.32
N ALA A 100 -0.27 -16.35 20.26
CA ALA A 100 0.11 -16.24 21.68
C ALA A 100 1.61 -16.49 21.94
N ASP A 101 2.27 -17.22 21.04
CA ASP A 101 3.72 -17.46 21.05
C ASP A 101 4.54 -16.30 20.45
N GLY A 102 3.87 -15.24 19.97
CA GLY A 102 4.49 -14.07 19.35
C GLY A 102 4.74 -14.21 17.85
N GLU A 103 4.42 -15.36 17.25
CA GLU A 103 4.57 -15.56 15.81
C GLU A 103 3.48 -14.82 15.03
N ARG A 104 3.89 -14.21 13.91
CA ARG A 104 2.97 -13.54 12.98
C ARG A 104 2.57 -14.49 11.87
N GLU A 105 1.27 -14.59 11.64
CA GLU A 105 0.72 -15.35 10.52
C GLU A 105 0.03 -14.40 9.55
N PHE A 106 0.27 -14.61 8.25
CA PHE A 106 -0.26 -13.81 7.16
C PHE A 106 -1.01 -14.72 6.18
N MET A 107 -2.27 -14.41 5.92
CA MET A 107 -3.05 -15.03 4.84
C MET A 107 -3.42 -13.98 3.81
N LEU A 108 -2.74 -14.05 2.66
CA LEU A 108 -2.86 -13.09 1.56
C LEU A 108 -3.91 -13.56 0.56
N TYR A 109 -4.89 -12.70 0.26
CA TYR A 109 -5.85 -12.89 -0.81
C TYR A 109 -5.39 -12.12 -2.04
N ARG A 110 -4.59 -12.79 -2.86
CA ARG A 110 -3.95 -12.26 -4.08
C ARG A 110 -3.94 -13.30 -5.20
N ASN A 111 -5.07 -13.52 -5.90
CA ASN A 111 -5.13 -14.54 -6.96
C ASN A 111 -6.06 -14.24 -8.15
N PRO A 112 -5.66 -13.35 -9.09
CA PRO A 112 -4.74 -12.23 -8.88
C PRO A 112 -5.45 -11.05 -8.23
N SER A 113 -4.75 -10.31 -7.39
CA SER A 113 -5.17 -8.97 -6.97
C SER A 113 -4.57 -7.91 -7.91
N ALA A 114 -5.12 -6.70 -7.88
CA ALA A 114 -4.75 -5.63 -8.80
C ALA A 114 -3.25 -5.26 -8.76
N ASP A 115 -2.62 -5.29 -7.57
CA ASP A 115 -1.18 -5.00 -7.40
C ASP A 115 -0.28 -5.95 -8.22
N MET A 116 -0.74 -7.18 -8.49
CA MET A 116 -0.01 -8.17 -9.29
C MET A 116 -0.13 -7.94 -10.80
N LEU A 117 -1.05 -7.06 -11.21
CA LEU A 117 -1.42 -6.84 -12.62
C LEU A 117 -0.93 -5.49 -13.15
N LEU A 118 -0.05 -4.80 -12.43
CA LEU A 118 0.60 -3.61 -12.96
C LEU A 118 1.62 -4.00 -14.03
N THR A 119 1.50 -3.36 -15.19
CA THR A 119 2.39 -3.56 -16.32
C THR A 119 3.32 -2.36 -16.54
N PRO A 120 4.46 -2.54 -17.23
CA PRO A 120 5.37 -1.43 -17.55
C PRO A 120 4.70 -0.26 -18.29
N ASP A 121 3.73 -0.53 -19.17
CA ASP A 121 3.04 0.50 -19.96
C ASP A 121 2.10 1.37 -19.11
N GLU A 122 1.74 0.90 -17.92
CA GLU A 122 0.92 1.64 -16.95
C GLU A 122 1.77 2.51 -16.01
N LEU A 123 3.11 2.42 -16.10
CA LEU A 123 4.01 3.22 -15.26
C LEU A 123 4.02 4.69 -15.69
N ASN A 124 3.65 5.57 -14.78
CA ASN A 124 3.83 7.00 -14.95
C ASN A 124 5.29 7.40 -14.68
N LEU A 125 6.12 7.38 -15.72
CA LEU A 125 7.57 7.64 -15.63
C LEU A 125 7.93 9.06 -15.15
N GLU A 126 7.02 10.03 -15.28
CA GLU A 126 7.21 11.39 -14.75
C GLU A 126 7.35 11.42 -13.22
N LEU A 127 6.80 10.42 -12.52
CA LEU A 127 6.95 10.30 -11.07
C LEU A 127 8.34 9.83 -10.63
N ILE A 128 9.12 9.30 -11.56
CA ILE A 128 10.46 8.72 -11.34
C ILE A 128 11.55 9.67 -11.84
N SER A 129 11.27 10.50 -12.86
CA SER A 129 12.26 11.37 -13.51
C SER A 129 13.02 12.27 -12.53
N GLY A 130 12.33 12.81 -11.51
CA GLY A 130 12.90 13.64 -10.44
C GLY A 130 13.81 12.92 -9.44
N VAL A 131 13.92 11.58 -9.50
CA VAL A 131 14.86 10.81 -8.66
C VAL A 131 16.28 10.89 -9.22
N PHE A 132 16.42 10.97 -10.54
CA PHE A 132 17.71 10.89 -11.23
C PHE A 132 18.32 12.26 -11.53
N SER A 133 17.87 13.32 -10.86
CA SER A 133 18.49 14.65 -10.93
C SER A 133 19.93 14.55 -10.47
N ARG A 134 20.86 14.36 -11.42
CA ARG A 134 22.29 14.46 -11.21
C ARG A 134 22.61 15.95 -11.04
N ASP A 135 23.25 16.29 -9.93
CA ASP A 135 24.09 17.47 -9.87
C ASP A 135 25.16 17.43 -10.98
#